data_AF-A0A9P0G564-F1
#
_entry.id   AF-A0A9P0G564-F1
#
_cell.length_a   1.000
_cell.length_b   1.000
_cell.length_c   1.000
_cell.angle_alpha   90.00
_cell.angle_beta   90.00
_cell.angle_gamma   90.00
#
_symmetry.space_group_name_H-M   'P 1'
#
loop_
_entity.id
_entity.type
_entity.pdbx_description
1 polymer ?
#
loop_
_entity_poly.entity_id
_entity_poly.type
_entity_poly.pdbx_seq_one_letter_code
_entity_poly.pdbx_strand_id
1 'polypeptide(L)'
;MFLHTFDLGKTAVWNWKHSAKEKLKTIRENNKSATNSTSTKKVRKNPFQKENDSLKEFIERLPKMEFHYCRNETSKYYLLPEWTSKMSLYDYYVSDWCSSNYVASLSVAKFNNTLDTENVSLFQPKKDACETCISYKLGFISDDMISEKDNDKNSKEYVFAVDVRALLSAPKSNVSSLYHKSKLNIHNCCAFNLKTK
;
A
#
# COMPACT_ATOMS: atom_id res chain seq x y z
N MET A 1 4.77 -28.96 17.52
CA MET A 1 4.50 -30.32 18.05
C MET A 1 4.01 -31.16 16.88
N PHE A 2 4.72 -32.23 16.51
CA PHE A 2 4.45 -32.99 15.29
C PHE A 2 3.44 -34.12 15.56
N LEU A 3 2.50 -34.34 14.64
CA LEU A 3 1.44 -35.35 14.77
C LEU A 3 1.99 -36.78 14.97
N HIS A 4 3.18 -37.03 14.42
CA HIS A 4 3.92 -38.30 14.53
C HIS A 4 4.35 -38.61 15.98
N THR A 5 4.53 -37.60 16.84
CA THR A 5 4.94 -37.81 18.23
C THR A 5 3.85 -38.51 19.06
N PHE A 6 2.59 -38.40 18.65
CA PHE A 6 1.43 -38.97 19.34
C PHE A 6 0.75 -40.09 18.56
N ASP A 7 1.37 -40.54 17.47
CA ASP A 7 0.80 -41.54 16.55
C ASP A 7 -0.61 -41.17 16.05
N LEU A 8 -0.86 -39.87 15.87
CA LEU A 8 -2.16 -39.35 15.45
C LEU A 8 -2.20 -39.15 13.93
N GLY A 9 -3.14 -39.82 13.28
CA GLY A 9 -3.43 -39.61 11.87
C GLY A 9 -4.00 -38.21 11.59
N LYS A 10 -3.53 -37.55 10.52
CA LYS A 10 -4.00 -36.22 10.10
C LYS A 10 -5.52 -36.16 9.94
N THR A 11 -6.12 -37.21 9.40
CA THR A 11 -7.57 -37.34 9.20
C THR A 11 -8.33 -37.41 10.52
N ALA A 12 -7.80 -38.11 11.53
CA ALA A 12 -8.43 -38.22 12.84
C ALA A 12 -8.50 -36.84 13.53
N VAL A 13 -7.39 -36.09 13.50
CA VAL A 13 -7.33 -34.72 14.06
C VAL A 13 -8.28 -33.78 13.32
N TRP A 14 -8.36 -33.88 12.00
CA TRP A 14 -9.27 -33.09 11.17
C TRP A 14 -10.74 -33.38 11.51
N ASN A 15 -11.10 -34.66 11.65
CA ASN A 15 -12.45 -35.09 12.04
C ASN A 15 -12.83 -34.60 13.45
N TRP A 16 -11.89 -34.67 14.42
CA TRP A 16 -12.13 -34.16 15.77
C TRP A 16 -12.34 -32.65 15.80
N LYS A 17 -11.56 -31.89 15.02
CA LYS A 17 -11.73 -30.43 14.92
C LYS A 17 -13.11 -30.06 14.38
N HIS A 18 -13.60 -30.79 13.37
CA HIS A 18 -14.94 -30.54 12.81
C HIS A 18 -16.04 -30.97 13.76
N SER A 19 -15.93 -32.15 14.38
CA SER A 19 -16.88 -32.60 15.40
C SER A 19 -16.98 -31.62 16.57
N ALA A 20 -15.85 -31.07 17.03
CA ALA A 20 -15.82 -30.06 18.09
C ALA A 20 -16.49 -28.74 17.65
N LYS A 21 -16.28 -28.30 16.41
CA LYS A 21 -16.94 -27.11 15.86
C LYS A 21 -18.45 -27.29 15.78
N GLU A 22 -18.93 -28.43 15.30
CA GLU A 22 -20.36 -28.73 15.20
C GLU A 22 -21.02 -28.81 16.59
N LYS A 23 -20.36 -29.44 17.57
CA LYS A 23 -20.82 -29.44 18.97
C LYS A 23 -20.90 -28.03 19.57
N LEU A 24 -19.94 -27.14 19.28
CA LEU A 24 -19.99 -25.76 19.76
C LEU A 24 -21.09 -24.94 19.08
N LYS A 25 -21.39 -25.24 17.81
CA LYS A 25 -22.45 -24.58 17.05
C LYS A 25 -23.83 -24.95 17.59
N THR A 26 -24.08 -26.24 17.84
CA THR A 26 -25.34 -26.72 18.44
C THR A 26 -25.55 -26.21 19.86
N ILE A 27 -24.50 -26.12 20.69
CA ILE A 27 -24.59 -25.49 22.03
C ILE A 27 -24.98 -24.01 21.92
N ARG A 28 -24.40 -23.26 20.96
CA ARG A 28 -24.77 -21.85 20.74
C ARG A 28 -26.19 -21.66 20.23
N GLU A 29 -26.68 -22.58 19.42
CA GLU A 29 -28.04 -22.56 18.88
C GLU A 29 -29.08 -22.93 19.95
N ASN A 30 -28.80 -23.95 20.76
CA ASN A 30 -29.66 -24.35 21.88
C ASN A 30 -29.76 -23.26 22.97
N ASN A 31 -28.65 -22.55 23.25
CA ASN A 31 -28.65 -21.42 24.18
C ASN A 31 -29.40 -20.18 23.64
N LYS A 32 -29.56 -20.04 22.32
CA LYS A 32 -30.40 -18.99 21.72
C LYS A 32 -31.89 -19.31 21.85
N SER A 33 -32.27 -20.58 21.71
CA SER A 33 -33.68 -21.02 21.80
C SER A 33 -34.25 -20.96 23.23
N ALA A 34 -33.41 -21.00 24.27
CA ALA A 34 -33.83 -20.89 25.67
C ALA A 34 -34.05 -19.44 26.16
N THR A 35 -33.82 -18.42 25.33
CA THR A 35 -34.01 -17.00 25.67
C THR A 35 -34.94 -16.30 24.68
N ASN A 36 -36.09 -16.89 24.40
CA ASN A 36 -37.22 -16.18 23.80
C ASN A 36 -38.05 -15.48 24.89
N SER A 37 -37.44 -14.51 25.57
CA SER A 37 -38.17 -13.42 26.19
C SER A 37 -37.96 -12.17 25.33
N THR A 38 -39.07 -11.56 24.96
CA THR A 38 -39.22 -10.45 24.00
C THR A 38 -38.41 -9.23 24.45
N SER A 39 -37.12 -9.20 24.14
CA SER A 39 -36.27 -8.03 24.32
C SER A 39 -35.85 -7.54 22.94
N THR A 40 -36.46 -6.44 22.51
CA THR A 40 -35.96 -5.63 21.40
C THR A 40 -34.49 -5.29 21.71
N LYS A 41 -33.56 -5.98 21.04
CA LYS A 41 -32.13 -5.70 21.16
C LYS A 41 -31.89 -4.26 20.71
N LYS A 42 -31.89 -3.32 21.66
CA LYS A 42 -31.42 -1.96 21.44
C LYS A 42 -29.98 -2.07 20.95
N VAL A 43 -29.76 -1.78 19.66
CA VAL A 43 -28.42 -1.63 19.09
C VAL A 43 -27.70 -0.63 19.98
N ARG A 44 -26.64 -1.07 20.65
CA ARG A 44 -25.83 -0.18 21.49
C ARG A 44 -25.23 0.87 20.55
N LYS A 45 -25.74 2.10 20.61
CA LYS A 45 -25.18 3.22 19.85
C LYS A 45 -23.75 3.41 20.31
N ASN A 46 -22.81 3.45 19.37
CA ASN A 46 -21.41 3.65 19.68
C ASN A 46 -21.26 5.06 20.30
N PRO A 47 -20.65 5.23 21.48
CA PRO A 47 -20.60 6.53 22.15
C PRO A 47 -19.89 7.62 21.33
N PHE A 48 -19.02 7.24 20.40
CA PHE A 48 -18.25 8.15 19.54
C PHE A 48 -18.81 8.27 18.11
N GLN A 49 -20.09 7.97 17.88
CA GLN A 49 -20.64 7.92 16.52
C GLN A 49 -20.49 9.28 15.81
N LYS A 50 -20.79 10.38 16.51
CA LYS A 50 -20.76 11.75 15.95
C LYS A 50 -19.36 12.17 15.51
N GLU A 51 -18.35 11.85 16.31
CA GLU A 51 -16.96 12.17 16.04
C GLU A 51 -16.42 11.34 14.88
N ASN A 52 -16.83 10.06 14.78
CA ASN A 52 -16.46 9.23 13.63
C ASN A 52 -17.11 9.72 12.34
N ASP A 53 -18.37 10.15 12.40
CA ASP A 53 -19.07 10.69 11.23
C ASP A 53 -18.43 12.02 10.79
N SER A 54 -18.06 12.89 11.74
CA SER A 54 -17.33 14.13 11.45
C SER A 54 -15.95 13.88 10.83
N LEU A 55 -15.22 12.86 11.31
CA LEU A 55 -13.94 12.49 10.72
C LEU A 55 -14.08 11.97 9.28
N LYS A 56 -15.15 11.26 8.96
CA LYS A 56 -15.41 10.82 7.58
C LYS A 56 -15.69 12.00 6.65
N GLU A 57 -16.49 12.94 7.11
CA GLU A 57 -16.78 14.17 6.37
C GLU A 57 -15.51 14.99 6.11
N PHE A 58 -14.61 15.07 7.10
CA PHE A 58 -13.28 15.67 6.90
C PHE A 58 -12.51 14.98 5.78
N ILE A 59 -12.42 13.64 5.81
CA ILE A 59 -11.67 12.86 4.81
C ILE A 59 -12.25 13.03 3.40
N GLU A 60 -13.57 13.14 3.27
CA GLU A 60 -14.23 13.34 1.97
C GLU A 60 -13.95 14.71 1.35
N ARG A 61 -13.79 15.74 2.19
CA ARG A 61 -13.49 17.11 1.76
C ARG A 61 -12.03 17.34 1.38
N LEU A 62 -11.12 16.43 1.77
CA LEU A 62 -9.71 16.56 1.42
C LEU A 62 -9.49 16.49 -0.10
N PRO A 63 -8.58 17.30 -0.65
CA PRO A 63 -8.30 17.29 -2.07
C PRO A 63 -7.62 15.98 -2.50
N LYS A 64 -8.22 15.30 -3.48
CA LYS A 64 -7.76 14.02 -4.02
C LYS A 64 -6.91 14.23 -5.26
N MET A 65 -5.89 13.39 -5.43
CA MET A 65 -5.06 13.33 -6.63
C MET A 65 -5.87 12.83 -7.84
N GLU A 66 -5.42 13.22 -9.03
CA GLU A 66 -5.98 12.75 -10.30
C GLU A 66 -5.89 11.21 -10.44
N PHE A 67 -6.88 10.64 -11.14
CA PHE A 67 -7.06 9.18 -11.25
C PHE A 67 -5.86 8.45 -11.88
N HIS A 68 -5.04 9.08 -12.72
CA HIS A 68 -3.89 8.42 -13.35
C HIS A 68 -2.74 8.11 -12.39
N TYR A 69 -2.75 8.70 -11.18
CA TYR A 69 -1.87 8.32 -10.09
C TYR A 69 -2.40 7.14 -9.26
N CYS A 70 -3.70 6.83 -9.40
CA CYS A 70 -4.32 5.68 -8.77
C CYS A 70 -4.08 4.44 -9.64
N ARG A 71 -3.68 3.33 -9.01
CA ARG A 71 -3.50 2.06 -9.71
C ARG A 71 -4.89 1.49 -10.00
N ASN A 72 -5.16 1.13 -11.25
CA ASN A 72 -6.47 0.66 -11.72
C ASN A 72 -7.00 -0.58 -10.94
N GLU A 73 -6.08 -1.36 -10.38
CA GLU A 73 -6.37 -2.59 -9.61
C GLU A 73 -6.74 -2.31 -8.14
N THR A 74 -6.51 -1.09 -7.63
CA THR A 74 -6.72 -0.76 -6.21
C THR A 74 -7.67 0.41 -6.06
N SER A 75 -8.67 0.30 -5.18
CA SER A 75 -9.56 1.40 -4.79
C SER A 75 -8.89 2.43 -3.87
N LYS A 76 -7.58 2.58 -3.95
CA LYS A 76 -6.78 3.41 -3.04
C LYS A 76 -6.66 4.82 -3.61
N TYR A 77 -7.04 5.82 -2.82
CA TYR A 77 -6.96 7.22 -3.19
C TYR A 77 -5.73 7.86 -2.56
N TYR A 78 -5.07 8.74 -3.34
CA TYR A 78 -3.94 9.51 -2.86
C TYR A 78 -4.35 10.96 -2.63
N LEU A 79 -3.91 11.51 -1.50
CA LEU A 79 -4.06 12.94 -1.21
C LEU A 79 -2.97 13.75 -1.93
N LEU A 80 -3.24 15.03 -2.18
CA LEU A 80 -2.22 15.96 -2.65
C LEU A 80 -1.00 15.99 -1.70
N PRO A 81 0.21 16.25 -2.22
CA PRO A 81 1.44 16.29 -1.43
C PRO A 81 1.57 17.58 -0.60
N GLU A 82 0.49 18.03 0.03
CA GLU A 82 0.52 19.17 0.97
C GLU A 82 1.08 18.73 2.34
N TRP A 83 0.85 17.47 2.72
CA TRP A 83 1.31 16.91 3.98
C TRP A 83 2.42 15.87 3.77
N THR A 84 3.51 16.02 4.52
CA THR A 84 4.67 15.13 4.47
C THR A 84 4.46 13.82 5.22
N SER A 85 3.57 13.81 6.22
CA SER A 85 3.33 12.64 7.09
C SER A 85 1.88 12.56 7.57
N LYS A 86 1.44 11.36 7.96
CA LYS A 86 0.09 11.15 8.54
C LYS A 86 -0.12 11.96 9.81
N MET A 87 0.96 12.26 10.55
CA MET A 87 0.92 13.10 11.75
C MET A 87 0.64 14.56 11.40
N SER A 88 1.32 15.10 10.38
CA SER A 88 1.06 16.46 9.90
C SER A 88 -0.39 16.65 9.43
N LEU A 89 -0.96 15.63 8.77
CA LEU A 89 -2.38 15.63 8.42
C LEU A 89 -3.30 15.57 9.66
N TYR A 90 -2.91 14.83 10.70
CA TYR A 90 -3.64 14.80 11.96
C TYR A 90 -3.60 16.15 12.69
N ASP A 91 -2.45 16.82 12.69
CA ASP A 91 -2.33 18.17 13.28
C ASP A 91 -3.23 19.16 12.55
N TYR A 92 -3.33 19.06 11.22
CA TYR A 92 -4.27 19.83 10.41
C TYR A 92 -5.73 19.52 10.76
N TYR A 93 -6.08 18.24 10.93
CA TYR A 93 -7.41 17.84 11.39
C TYR A 93 -7.77 18.45 12.76
N VAL A 94 -6.84 18.42 13.73
CA VAL A 94 -7.11 18.96 15.07
C VAL A 94 -7.20 20.48 15.05
N SER A 95 -6.30 21.14 14.32
CA SER A 95 -6.22 22.61 14.29
C SER A 95 -7.34 23.25 13.48
N ASP A 96 -7.59 22.77 12.25
CA ASP A 96 -8.52 23.40 11.31
C ASP A 96 -9.94 22.84 11.45
N TRP A 97 -10.07 21.51 11.47
CA TRP A 97 -11.38 20.86 11.42
C TRP A 97 -12.06 20.77 12.79
N CYS A 98 -11.36 20.27 13.81
CA CYS A 98 -11.94 20.12 15.15
C CYS A 98 -12.26 21.48 15.79
N SER A 99 -11.40 22.48 15.60
CA SER A 99 -11.62 23.85 16.10
C SER A 99 -12.82 24.50 15.42
N SER A 100 -12.96 24.37 14.09
CA SER A 100 -14.04 25.02 13.33
C SER A 100 -15.41 24.38 13.56
N ASN A 101 -15.46 23.05 13.77
CA ASN A 101 -16.72 22.31 13.96
C ASN A 101 -17.09 22.10 15.44
N TYR A 102 -16.27 22.58 16.39
CA TYR A 102 -16.45 22.37 17.83
C TYR A 102 -16.61 20.88 18.22
N VAL A 103 -15.85 19.99 17.58
CA VAL A 103 -15.88 18.54 17.81
C VAL A 103 -14.64 18.09 18.57
N ALA A 104 -14.80 17.18 19.52
CA ALA A 104 -13.68 16.58 20.25
C ALA A 104 -12.78 15.76 19.29
N SER A 105 -11.48 16.00 19.36
CA SER A 105 -10.51 15.26 18.55
C SER A 105 -10.48 13.78 18.91
N LEU A 106 -10.57 12.91 17.90
CA LEU A 106 -10.35 11.47 18.06
C LEU A 106 -8.86 11.17 18.26
N SER A 107 -8.55 10.02 18.85
CA SER A 107 -7.15 9.60 19.02
C SER A 107 -6.45 9.38 17.67
N VAL A 108 -5.14 9.62 17.63
CA VAL A 108 -4.28 9.39 16.45
C VAL A 108 -4.44 7.96 15.89
N ALA A 109 -4.54 6.97 16.78
CA ALA A 109 -4.74 5.58 16.38
C ALA A 109 -6.08 5.38 15.66
N LYS A 110 -7.15 6.01 16.16
CA LYS A 110 -8.47 5.94 15.53
C LYS A 110 -8.47 6.64 14.18
N PHE A 111 -7.86 7.82 14.11
CA PHE A 111 -7.66 8.57 12.88
C PHE A 111 -6.94 7.75 11.80
N ASN A 112 -5.79 7.17 12.14
CA ASN A 112 -5.02 6.34 11.21
C ASN A 112 -5.81 5.11 10.74
N ASN A 113 -6.52 4.43 11.65
CA ASN A 113 -7.37 3.30 11.29
C ASN A 113 -8.51 3.70 10.34
N THR A 114 -9.10 4.88 10.54
CA THR A 114 -10.14 5.39 9.63
C THR A 114 -9.57 5.69 8.24
N LEU A 115 -8.39 6.32 8.14
CA LEU A 115 -7.73 6.53 6.85
C LEU A 115 -7.45 5.22 6.10
N ASP A 116 -6.96 4.21 6.82
CA ASP A 116 -6.68 2.90 6.23
C ASP A 116 -7.98 2.18 5.83
N THR A 117 -9.08 2.37 6.59
CA THR A 117 -10.41 1.82 6.26
C THR A 117 -11.02 2.48 5.02
N GLU A 118 -10.86 3.79 4.87
CA GLU A 118 -11.33 4.56 3.71
C GLU A 118 -10.36 4.46 2.51
N ASN A 119 -9.30 3.64 2.61
CA ASN A 119 -8.26 3.46 1.61
C ASN A 119 -7.59 4.77 1.14
N VAL A 120 -7.38 5.71 2.07
CA VAL A 120 -6.73 6.99 1.79
C VAL A 120 -5.27 6.95 2.24
N SER A 121 -4.37 7.42 1.39
CA SER A 121 -2.95 7.51 1.71
C SER A 121 -2.34 8.80 1.20
N LEU A 122 -1.30 9.25 1.87
CA LEU A 122 -0.46 10.33 1.36
C LEU A 122 0.25 9.86 0.10
N PHE A 123 0.34 10.75 -0.89
CA PHE A 123 1.12 10.52 -2.08
C PHE A 123 2.60 10.47 -1.73
N GLN A 124 3.25 9.37 -2.06
CA GLN A 124 4.70 9.25 -1.99
C GLN A 124 5.23 9.13 -3.42
N PRO A 125 6.08 10.07 -3.88
CA PRO A 125 6.74 9.94 -5.17
C PRO A 125 7.43 8.58 -5.27
N LYS A 126 7.23 7.86 -6.38
CA LYS A 126 7.85 6.55 -6.57
C LYS A 126 9.38 6.67 -6.62
N LYS A 127 10.05 5.61 -6.16
CA LYS A 127 11.51 5.43 -6.19
C LYS A 127 12.14 5.46 -7.60
N ASP A 128 11.32 5.37 -8.64
CA ASP A 128 11.75 5.43 -10.05
C ASP A 128 11.79 6.86 -10.61
N ALA A 129 11.52 7.86 -9.78
CA ALA A 129 11.69 9.24 -10.19
C ALA A 129 13.19 9.52 -10.28
N CYS A 130 13.67 9.73 -11.52
CA CYS A 130 15.02 10.16 -11.80
C CYS A 130 15.39 11.36 -10.92
N GLU A 131 16.51 11.26 -10.19
CA GLU A 131 17.02 12.34 -9.33
C GLU A 131 17.21 13.63 -10.13
N THR A 132 17.63 13.51 -11.39
CA THR A 132 17.75 14.65 -12.32
C THR A 132 16.40 15.31 -12.58
N CYS A 133 15.33 14.53 -12.79
CA CYS A 133 13.99 15.06 -13.03
C CYS A 133 13.37 15.71 -11.78
N ILE A 134 13.65 15.16 -10.59
CA ILE A 134 13.21 15.76 -9.32
C ILE A 134 13.97 17.08 -9.08
N SER A 135 15.28 17.07 -9.30
CA SER A 135 16.13 18.24 -9.11
C SER A 135 15.79 19.37 -10.08
N TYR A 136 15.41 19.04 -11.32
CA TYR A 136 14.85 20.00 -12.28
C TYR A 136 13.53 20.60 -11.78
N LYS A 137 12.58 19.78 -11.33
CA LYS A 137 11.30 20.27 -10.76
C LYS A 137 11.48 21.16 -9.54
N LEU A 138 12.52 20.92 -8.76
CA LEU A 138 12.88 21.71 -7.59
C LEU A 138 13.76 22.94 -7.93
N GLY A 139 14.10 23.14 -9.20
CA GLY A 139 14.87 24.30 -9.67
C GLY A 139 16.37 24.25 -9.38
N PHE A 140 16.92 23.08 -9.04
CA PHE A 140 18.35 22.90 -8.75
C PHE A 140 19.21 22.67 -10.00
N ILE A 141 18.60 22.42 -11.16
CA ILE A 141 19.29 22.15 -12.44
C ILE A 141 18.75 23.10 -13.52
N SER A 142 19.63 23.68 -14.35
CA SER A 142 19.28 24.54 -15.49
C SER A 142 18.70 23.74 -16.68
N ASP A 143 17.92 24.40 -17.53
CA ASP A 143 17.27 23.81 -18.73
C ASP A 143 18.25 23.15 -19.72
N ASP A 144 19.54 23.45 -19.63
CA ASP A 144 20.57 23.01 -20.58
C ASP A 144 20.66 21.48 -20.71
N MET A 145 20.51 20.74 -19.61
CA MET A 145 20.60 19.26 -19.59
C MET A 145 19.45 18.55 -20.34
N ILE A 146 18.28 19.19 -20.46
CA ILE A 146 17.15 18.63 -21.25
C ILE A 146 17.39 18.91 -22.73
N SER A 147 17.97 20.08 -23.05
CA SER A 147 18.26 20.48 -24.42
C SER A 147 19.28 19.57 -25.12
N GLU A 148 20.25 19.00 -24.39
CA GLU A 148 21.26 18.09 -24.96
C GLU A 148 20.64 16.85 -25.63
N LYS A 149 19.60 16.24 -25.04
CA LYS A 149 18.94 15.07 -25.65
C LYS A 149 18.24 15.39 -26.96
N ASP A 150 17.64 16.57 -27.06
CA ASP A 150 16.98 17.00 -28.29
C ASP A 150 18.00 17.47 -29.33
N ASN A 151 19.12 18.06 -28.90
CA ASN A 151 20.26 18.36 -29.76
C ASN A 151 20.89 17.08 -30.32
N ASP A 152 21.03 16.01 -29.52
CA ASP A 152 21.57 14.73 -29.94
C ASP A 152 20.68 14.05 -31.00
N LYS A 153 19.35 14.08 -30.84
CA LYS A 153 18.41 13.59 -31.87
C LYS A 153 18.56 14.33 -33.20
N ASN A 154 18.80 15.64 -33.13
CA ASN A 154 18.90 16.52 -34.29
C ASN A 154 20.30 16.58 -34.90
N SER A 155 21.31 15.98 -34.23
CA SER A 155 22.67 15.87 -34.76
C SER A 155 22.70 15.03 -36.04
N LYS A 156 23.69 15.20 -36.90
CA LYS A 156 23.86 14.35 -38.11
C LYS A 156 24.46 12.98 -37.78
N GLU A 157 24.97 12.79 -36.57
CA GLU A 157 25.70 11.61 -36.15
C GLU A 157 24.78 10.45 -35.76
N TYR A 158 25.31 9.22 -35.70
CA TYR A 158 24.57 8.07 -35.22
C TYR A 158 24.53 8.09 -33.70
N VAL A 159 23.36 8.35 -33.12
CA VAL A 159 23.19 8.33 -31.66
C VAL A 159 22.54 7.02 -31.24
N PHE A 160 23.28 6.22 -30.48
CA PHE A 160 22.80 4.98 -29.90
C PHE A 160 22.52 5.18 -28.42
N ALA A 161 21.29 4.88 -28.01
CA ALA A 161 20.98 4.73 -26.60
C ALA A 161 21.22 3.28 -26.20
N VAL A 162 22.02 3.10 -25.15
CA VAL A 162 22.35 1.78 -24.61
C VAL A 162 21.56 1.57 -23.32
N ASP A 163 20.65 0.61 -23.34
CA ASP A 163 19.93 0.13 -22.17
C ASP A 163 20.68 -1.10 -21.62
N VAL A 164 21.31 -0.94 -20.46
CA VAL A 164 21.92 -2.06 -19.73
C VAL A 164 20.84 -2.66 -18.84
N ARG A 165 20.23 -3.76 -19.30
CA ARG A 165 19.23 -4.49 -18.51
C ARG A 165 19.87 -5.28 -17.37
N ALA A 166 19.00 -5.78 -16.50
CA ALA A 166 19.32 -6.51 -15.26
C ALA A 166 20.50 -7.48 -15.38
N LEU A 167 21.34 -7.47 -14.34
CA LEU A 167 22.49 -8.36 -14.18
C LEU A 167 22.03 -9.81 -14.05
N LEU A 168 22.42 -10.65 -15.00
CA LEU A 168 22.17 -12.08 -14.97
C LEU A 168 23.42 -12.81 -14.48
N SER A 169 23.35 -13.46 -13.32
CA SER A 169 24.44 -14.31 -12.85
C SER A 169 24.32 -15.73 -13.45
N ALA A 170 25.38 -16.20 -14.10
CA ALA A 170 25.50 -17.56 -14.62
C ALA A 170 26.55 -18.37 -13.82
N PRO A 171 26.27 -19.65 -13.48
CA PRO A 171 25.06 -20.41 -13.78
C PRO A 171 23.86 -20.01 -12.90
N LYS A 172 22.65 -20.05 -13.48
CA LYS A 172 21.40 -19.80 -12.74
C LYS A 172 21.11 -20.99 -11.83
N SER A 173 21.14 -20.79 -10.51
CA SER A 173 20.82 -21.83 -9.54
C SER A 173 20.07 -21.27 -8.34
N ASN A 174 19.09 -22.04 -7.87
CA ASN A 174 18.32 -21.76 -6.66
C ASN A 174 18.91 -22.46 -5.42
N VAL A 175 20.07 -23.11 -5.54
CA VAL A 175 20.69 -23.95 -4.50
C VAL A 175 21.86 -23.20 -3.85
N SER A 176 21.92 -23.18 -2.51
CA SER A 176 22.89 -22.35 -1.77
C SER A 176 24.36 -22.75 -1.97
N SER A 177 24.64 -23.97 -2.46
CA SER A 177 26.02 -24.45 -2.69
C SER A 177 26.78 -23.63 -3.74
N LEU A 178 26.08 -22.90 -4.61
CA LEU A 178 26.67 -21.97 -5.59
C LEU A 178 26.82 -20.54 -5.06
N TYR A 179 26.40 -20.25 -3.83
CA TYR A 179 26.58 -18.94 -3.18
C TYR A 179 28.05 -18.60 -2.95
N HIS A 180 28.87 -19.61 -2.65
CA HIS A 180 30.31 -19.45 -2.38
C HIS A 180 31.21 -19.64 -3.61
N LYS A 181 30.65 -19.81 -4.81
CA LYS A 181 31.41 -19.91 -6.05
C LYS A 181 31.35 -18.59 -6.82
N SER A 182 32.41 -18.29 -7.56
CA SER A 182 32.45 -17.15 -8.48
C SER A 182 31.35 -17.29 -9.54
N LYS A 183 30.47 -16.30 -9.60
CA LYS A 183 29.39 -16.23 -10.60
C LYS A 183 29.83 -15.34 -11.75
N LEU A 184 29.58 -15.76 -12.98
CA LEU A 184 29.78 -14.93 -14.15
C LEU A 184 28.62 -13.94 -14.24
N ASN A 185 28.94 -12.65 -14.22
CA ASN A 185 27.98 -11.57 -14.37
C ASN A 185 27.78 -11.25 -15.85
N ILE A 186 26.62 -11.58 -16.39
CA ILE A 186 26.23 -11.32 -17.78
C ILE A 186 25.32 -10.11 -17.78
N HIS A 187 25.75 -9.05 -18.47
CA HIS A 187 24.95 -7.86 -18.69
C HIS A 187 24.22 -8.01 -20.02
N ASN A 188 22.88 -7.94 -20.00
CA ASN A 188 22.12 -7.83 -21.24
C ASN A 188 22.18 -6.37 -21.70
N CYS A 189 23.07 -6.10 -22.66
CA CYS A 189 23.22 -4.79 -23.28
C CYS A 189 22.31 -4.71 -24.52
N CYS A 190 21.34 -3.79 -24.52
CA CYS A 190 20.49 -3.50 -25.67
C CYS A 190 20.82 -2.11 -26.19
N ALA A 191 21.43 -2.01 -27.38
CA ALA A 191 21.61 -0.74 -28.06
C ALA A 191 20.47 -0.50 -29.06
N PHE A 192 19.89 0.69 -29.06
CA PHE A 192 18.94 1.13 -30.07
C PHE A 192 19.34 2.47 -30.65
N ASN A 193 19.19 2.62 -31.97
CA ASN A 193 19.41 3.88 -32.65
C ASN A 193 18.24 4.81 -32.37
N LEU A 194 18.52 6.02 -31.87
CA LEU A 194 17.50 7.00 -31.51
C LEU A 194 16.74 7.58 -32.72
N LYS A 195 17.30 7.48 -33.93
CA LYS A 195 16.70 8.04 -35.16
C LYS A 195 15.71 7.12 -35.87
N THR A 196 15.85 5.81 -35.71
CA THR A 196 15.02 4.81 -36.41
C THR A 196 13.90 4.23 -35.55
N LYS A 197 13.66 4.80 -34.37
CA LYS A 197 12.70 4.28 -33.39
C LYS A 197 11.30 4.86 -33.55
#